data_AF-A0A7Y9K4J7-F1
#
_entry.id   AF-A0A7Y9K4J7-F1
#
_cell.length_a   1.000
_cell.length_b   1.000
_cell.length_c   1.000
_cell.angle_alpha   90.00
_cell.angle_beta   90.00
_cell.angle_gamma   90.00
#
_symmetry.space_group_name_H-M   'P 1'
#
loop_
_entity.id
_entity.type
_entity.pdbx_description
1 polymer ?
#
loop_
_entity_poly.entity_id
_entity_poly.type
_entity_poly.pdbx_seq_one_letter_code
_entity_poly.pdbx_strand_id
1 'polypeptide(L)'
;MPPHDQGGAAGRDGSRNRAAPTLDYQELIDDHDRIDQLTHQLDQLIDSDHDGFAEADRLLAQLSATIVAHLAKEDSFIYPDLARSTDPADATGLIIEFEILKKDWTDFLGIWARPDRPADWASFRRDTGGMLERLRLRVMKETSLLYAMALREGLIRLRPPPDPAAGR
;
A
#
# COMPACT_ATOMS: atom_id res chain seq x y z
N MET A 1 63.52 -27.68 -28.71
CA MET A 1 63.07 -27.14 -27.41
C MET A 1 61.55 -27.21 -27.34
N PRO A 2 60.95 -28.03 -26.46
CA PRO A 2 59.64 -27.77 -25.83
C PRO A 2 59.85 -26.83 -24.60
N PRO A 3 58.83 -26.29 -23.88
CA PRO A 3 57.55 -26.93 -23.55
C PRO A 3 56.26 -26.05 -23.50
N HIS A 4 55.13 -26.79 -23.47
CA HIS A 4 53.90 -26.62 -22.68
C HIS A 4 53.43 -25.21 -22.24
N ASP A 5 52.16 -24.88 -22.50
CA ASP A 5 51.19 -24.99 -21.38
C ASP A 5 49.74 -25.20 -21.83
N GLN A 6 49.07 -26.09 -21.10
CA GLN A 6 47.63 -26.34 -21.08
C GLN A 6 47.02 -25.55 -19.90
N GLY A 7 45.73 -25.24 -19.99
CA GLY A 7 44.94 -24.75 -18.83
C GLY A 7 44.01 -23.66 -19.31
N GLY A 8 42.69 -23.76 -19.18
CA GLY A 8 41.90 -24.39 -18.14
C GLY A 8 40.68 -23.48 -18.03
N ALA A 9 39.52 -24.00 -18.40
CA ALA A 9 38.41 -24.16 -17.47
C ALA A 9 37.69 -22.85 -17.07
N ALA A 10 36.43 -22.81 -17.49
CA ALA A 10 35.28 -22.45 -16.66
C ALA A 10 35.35 -21.13 -15.88
N GLY A 11 34.63 -20.15 -16.42
CA GLY A 11 34.00 -19.08 -15.65
C GLY A 11 32.57 -18.87 -16.15
N ARG A 12 31.70 -19.86 -15.93
CA ARG A 12 30.29 -19.56 -15.68
C ARG A 12 30.25 -18.70 -14.41
N ASP A 13 29.22 -17.86 -14.32
CA ASP A 13 28.72 -17.18 -13.13
C ASP A 13 29.04 -15.66 -13.09
N GLY A 14 28.10 -14.75 -12.93
CA GLY A 14 26.68 -14.88 -12.65
C GLY A 14 25.92 -13.85 -13.45
N SER A 15 24.91 -14.33 -14.18
CA SER A 15 23.67 -13.58 -14.27
C SER A 15 23.34 -13.21 -12.84
N ARG A 16 23.58 -11.94 -12.46
CA ARG A 16 23.16 -11.42 -11.16
C ARG A 16 21.65 -11.57 -11.18
N ASN A 17 21.18 -12.70 -10.66
CA ASN A 17 19.83 -12.88 -10.21
C ASN A 17 19.68 -11.89 -9.06
N ARG A 18 19.48 -10.62 -9.40
CA ARG A 18 19.02 -9.62 -8.47
C ARG A 18 17.67 -10.18 -8.05
N ALA A 19 17.63 -10.80 -6.88
CA ALA A 19 16.37 -11.20 -6.26
C ALA A 19 15.44 -10.01 -6.44
N ALA A 20 14.31 -10.24 -7.12
CA ALA A 20 13.30 -9.21 -7.26
C ALA A 20 13.04 -8.65 -5.85
N PRO A 21 13.00 -7.32 -5.67
CA PRO A 21 12.77 -6.76 -4.36
C PRO A 21 11.51 -7.41 -3.79
N THR A 22 11.66 -8.14 -2.68
CA THR A 22 10.54 -8.75 -1.98
C THR A 22 10.00 -7.71 -1.03
N LEU A 23 8.74 -7.35 -1.21
CA LEU A 23 8.01 -6.46 -0.32
C LEU A 23 7.93 -7.09 1.08
N ASP A 24 8.29 -6.32 2.10
CA ASP A 24 8.23 -6.77 3.49
C ASP A 24 6.80 -6.63 4.02
N TYR A 25 6.27 -7.68 4.66
CA TYR A 25 4.98 -7.62 5.35
C TYR A 25 4.96 -6.50 6.38
N GLN A 26 6.08 -6.27 7.09
CA GLN A 26 6.12 -5.26 8.13
C GLN A 26 5.94 -3.85 7.56
N GLU A 27 6.51 -3.55 6.39
CA GLU A 27 6.35 -2.25 5.73
C GLU A 27 4.89 -1.96 5.35
N LEU A 28 4.12 -2.99 4.99
CA LEU A 28 2.69 -2.86 4.67
C LEU A 28 1.83 -2.65 5.92
N ILE A 29 2.17 -3.35 7.01
CA ILE A 29 1.49 -3.14 8.29
C ILE A 29 1.80 -1.75 8.86
N ASP A 30 3.03 -1.27 8.75
CA ASP A 30 3.40 0.08 9.18
C ASP A 30 2.65 1.16 8.37
N ASP A 31 2.45 0.94 7.06
CA ASP A 31 1.61 1.81 6.22
C ASP A 31 0.15 1.80 6.69
N HIS A 32 -0.42 0.62 6.99
CA HIS A 32 -1.78 0.49 7.53
C HIS A 32 -1.94 1.21 8.87
N ASP A 33 -1.02 1.02 9.80
CA ASP A 33 -1.02 1.71 11.10
C ASP A 33 -0.98 3.24 10.89
N ARG A 34 -0.20 3.71 9.91
CA ARG A 34 -0.13 5.13 9.59
C ARG A 34 -1.42 5.67 8.99
N ILE A 35 -2.06 4.90 8.10
CA ILE A 35 -3.39 5.22 7.55
C ILE A 35 -4.39 5.32 8.70
N ASP A 36 -4.46 4.31 9.57
CA ASP A 36 -5.40 4.27 10.69
C ASP A 36 -5.22 5.46 11.63
N GLN A 37 -3.99 5.82 11.99
CA GLN A 37 -3.70 7.02 12.79
C GLN A 37 -4.23 8.30 12.14
N LEU A 38 -4.01 8.48 10.84
CA LEU A 38 -4.46 9.66 10.11
C LEU A 38 -5.99 9.71 9.97
N THR A 39 -6.64 8.57 9.74
CA THR A 39 -8.11 8.51 9.73
C THR A 39 -8.68 8.84 11.09
N HIS A 40 -8.06 8.39 12.19
CA HIS A 40 -8.51 8.70 13.55
C HIS A 40 -8.37 10.20 13.86
N GLN A 41 -7.28 10.83 13.44
CA GLN A 41 -7.10 12.28 13.58
C GLN A 41 -8.16 13.07 12.79
N LEU A 42 -8.51 12.62 11.58
CA LEU A 42 -9.58 13.24 10.81
C LEU A 42 -10.95 13.05 11.48
N ASP A 43 -11.25 11.86 12.01
CA ASP A 43 -12.50 11.62 12.77
C ASP A 43 -12.62 12.58 13.95
N GLN A 44 -11.58 12.70 14.76
CA GLN A 44 -11.56 13.62 15.90
C GLN A 44 -11.78 15.07 15.46
N LEU A 45 -11.20 15.47 14.32
CA LEU A 45 -11.37 16.80 13.77
C LEU A 45 -12.81 17.04 13.33
N ILE A 46 -13.39 16.12 12.57
CA ILE A 46 -14.77 16.26 12.09
C ILE A 46 -15.76 16.13 13.23
N ASP A 47 -15.45 15.48 14.34
CA ASP A 47 -16.33 15.41 15.52
C ASP A 47 -16.33 16.68 16.37
N SER A 48 -15.39 17.59 16.14
CA SER A 48 -15.32 18.85 16.88
C SER A 48 -16.40 19.87 16.47
N ASP A 49 -16.74 20.77 17.41
CA ASP A 49 -17.77 21.81 17.22
C ASP A 49 -17.36 22.98 16.31
N HIS A 50 -16.10 23.01 15.86
CA HIS A 50 -15.54 24.12 15.09
C HIS A 50 -15.03 23.68 13.73
N ASP A 51 -15.22 24.53 12.73
CA ASP A 51 -14.74 24.30 11.37
C ASP A 51 -13.21 24.23 11.34
N GLY A 52 -12.69 23.08 10.93
CA GLY A 52 -11.27 22.75 10.99
C GLY A 52 -10.58 22.70 9.62
N PHE A 53 -11.07 23.40 8.60
CA PHE A 53 -10.65 23.20 7.20
C PHE A 53 -9.12 23.24 6.96
N ALA A 54 -8.38 24.14 7.62
CA ALA A 54 -6.93 24.20 7.45
C ALA A 54 -6.22 22.93 7.97
N GLU A 55 -6.69 22.39 9.08
CA GLU A 55 -6.16 21.15 9.64
C GLU A 55 -6.64 19.93 8.83
N ALA A 56 -7.87 19.97 8.34
CA ALA A 56 -8.40 18.97 7.43
C ALA A 56 -7.54 18.88 6.15
N ASP A 57 -7.16 20.00 5.55
CA ASP A 57 -6.27 20.02 4.38
C ASP A 57 -4.93 19.33 4.67
N ARG A 58 -4.33 19.66 5.82
CA ARG A 58 -3.06 19.08 6.25
C ARG A 58 -3.17 17.57 6.42
N LEU A 59 -4.23 17.09 7.05
CA LEU A 59 -4.48 15.68 7.29
C LEU A 59 -4.83 14.92 6.00
N LEU A 60 -5.67 15.49 5.15
CA LEU A 60 -6.03 14.91 3.85
C LEU A 60 -4.82 14.80 2.92
N ALA A 61 -3.93 15.79 2.90
CA ALA A 61 -2.70 15.73 2.13
C ALA A 61 -1.77 14.61 2.61
N GLN A 62 -1.59 14.47 3.93
CA GLN A 62 -0.78 13.38 4.50
C GLN A 62 -1.41 12.01 4.22
N LEU A 63 -2.72 11.87 4.43
CA LEU A 63 -3.43 10.62 4.19
C LEU A 63 -3.34 10.22 2.72
N SER A 64 -3.55 11.16 1.80
CA SER A 64 -3.43 10.93 0.36
C SER A 64 -2.02 10.47 -0.02
N ALA A 65 -0.99 11.12 0.51
CA ALA A 65 0.40 10.75 0.24
C ALA A 65 0.71 9.32 0.74
N THR A 66 0.27 8.98 1.96
CA THR A 66 0.43 7.64 2.52
C THR A 66 -0.30 6.59 1.68
N ILE A 67 -1.56 6.85 1.30
CA ILE A 67 -2.36 5.92 0.47
C ILE A 67 -1.68 5.70 -0.89
N VAL A 68 -1.21 6.76 -1.56
CA VAL A 68 -0.55 6.63 -2.87
C VAL A 68 0.75 5.82 -2.76
N ALA A 69 1.55 6.07 -1.72
CA ALA A 69 2.78 5.32 -1.48
C ALA A 69 2.50 3.82 -1.20
N HIS A 70 1.48 3.55 -0.38
CA HIS A 70 0.99 2.20 -0.08
C HIS A 70 0.52 1.48 -1.35
N LEU A 71 -0.37 2.11 -2.12
CA LEU A 71 -0.91 1.58 -3.37
C LEU A 71 0.18 1.25 -4.39
N ALA A 72 1.20 2.10 -4.52
CA ALA A 72 2.31 1.84 -5.43
C ALA A 72 3.06 0.54 -5.09
N LYS A 73 3.15 0.17 -3.80
CA LYS A 73 3.72 -1.11 -3.37
C LYS A 73 2.81 -2.27 -3.78
N GLU A 74 1.51 -2.17 -3.47
CA GLU A 74 0.55 -3.24 -3.80
C GLU A 74 0.41 -3.48 -5.31
N ASP A 75 0.35 -2.40 -6.11
CA ASP A 75 0.28 -2.45 -7.58
C ASP A 75 1.53 -3.06 -8.22
N SER A 76 2.69 -2.92 -7.56
CA SER A 76 3.96 -3.46 -8.06
C SER A 76 4.18 -4.93 -7.71
N PHE A 77 3.69 -5.39 -6.56
CA PHE A 77 4.09 -6.69 -5.98
C PHE A 77 2.94 -7.65 -5.71
N ILE A 78 1.73 -7.16 -5.42
CA ILE A 78 0.60 -7.99 -4.98
C ILE A 78 -0.37 -8.21 -6.12
N TYR A 79 -0.93 -7.14 -6.70
CA TYR A 79 -1.99 -7.26 -7.71
C TYR A 79 -1.59 -8.03 -8.98
N PRO A 80 -0.37 -7.87 -9.54
CA PRO A 80 0.04 -8.61 -10.74
C PRO A 80 0.07 -10.13 -10.54
N ASP A 81 0.43 -10.58 -9.35
CA ASP A 81 0.56 -12.00 -9.03
C ASP A 81 -0.76 -12.58 -8.50
N LEU A 82 -1.55 -11.80 -7.77
CA LEU A 82 -2.90 -12.21 -7.35
C LEU A 82 -3.83 -12.42 -8.56
N ALA A 83 -3.70 -11.59 -9.60
CA ALA A 83 -4.42 -11.79 -10.87
C ALA A 83 -4.06 -13.10 -11.59
N ARG A 84 -2.93 -13.72 -11.24
CA ARG A 84 -2.49 -15.03 -11.74
C ARG A 84 -2.87 -16.20 -10.83
N SER A 85 -3.44 -15.95 -9.65
CA SER A 85 -3.80 -16.96 -8.66
C SER A 85 -4.95 -17.85 -9.13
N THR A 86 -4.91 -19.14 -8.74
CA THR A 86 -5.88 -20.18 -9.10
C THR A 86 -7.19 -20.15 -8.30
N ASP A 87 -7.33 -19.25 -7.32
CA ASP A 87 -8.58 -19.01 -6.58
C ASP A 87 -9.16 -17.61 -6.90
N PRO A 88 -9.70 -17.40 -8.11
CA PRO A 88 -10.00 -16.07 -8.63
C PRO A 88 -11.29 -15.45 -8.08
N ALA A 89 -12.16 -16.24 -7.43
CA ALA A 89 -13.52 -15.82 -7.10
C ALA A 89 -13.54 -14.70 -6.03
N ASP A 90 -12.66 -14.77 -5.03
CA ASP A 90 -12.59 -13.77 -3.95
C ASP A 90 -11.63 -12.61 -4.27
N ALA A 91 -10.52 -12.90 -4.95
CA ALA A 91 -9.53 -11.88 -5.33
C ALA A 91 -10.11 -10.85 -6.31
N THR A 92 -10.87 -11.30 -7.32
CA THR A 92 -11.45 -10.40 -8.34
C THR A 92 -12.47 -9.44 -7.73
N GLY A 93 -13.31 -9.92 -6.80
CA GLY A 93 -14.29 -9.09 -6.11
C GLY A 93 -13.63 -8.00 -5.26
N LEU A 94 -12.59 -8.35 -4.51
CA LEU A 94 -11.80 -7.40 -3.71
C LEU A 94 -11.13 -6.34 -4.58
N ILE A 95 -10.51 -6.73 -5.71
CA ILE A 95 -9.87 -5.79 -6.64
C ILE A 95 -10.89 -4.78 -7.17
N ILE A 96 -12.07 -5.24 -7.61
CA ILE A 96 -13.12 -4.35 -8.13
C ILE A 96 -13.59 -3.38 -7.04
N GLU A 97 -13.81 -3.87 -5.82
CA GLU A 97 -14.21 -3.04 -4.69
C GLU A 97 -13.16 -1.94 -4.40
N PHE A 98 -11.88 -2.29 -4.45
CA PHE A 98 -10.79 -1.34 -4.19
C PHE A 98 -10.63 -0.32 -5.31
N GLU A 99 -10.78 -0.70 -6.58
CA GLU A 99 -10.79 0.25 -7.69
C GLU A 99 -11.93 1.26 -7.60
N ILE A 100 -13.13 0.81 -7.18
CA ILE A 100 -14.25 1.72 -6.91
C ILE A 100 -13.89 2.71 -5.78
N LEU A 101 -13.27 2.23 -4.71
CA LEU A 101 -12.85 3.09 -3.60
C LEU A 101 -11.77 4.09 -4.02
N LYS A 102 -10.78 3.70 -4.84
CA LYS A 102 -9.76 4.61 -5.41
C LYS A 102 -10.42 5.74 -6.21
N LYS A 103 -11.43 5.42 -7.03
CA LYS A 103 -12.19 6.41 -7.78
C LYS A 103 -12.95 7.35 -6.85
N ASP A 104 -13.70 6.81 -5.90
CA ASP A 104 -14.50 7.62 -4.98
C ASP A 104 -13.63 8.52 -4.08
N TRP A 105 -12.43 8.05 -3.70
CA TRP A 105 -11.42 8.87 -3.01
C TRP A 105 -10.97 10.05 -3.87
N THR A 106 -10.72 9.83 -5.16
CA THR A 106 -10.34 10.87 -6.11
C THR A 106 -11.45 11.92 -6.26
N ASP A 107 -12.69 11.48 -6.39
CA ASP A 107 -13.85 12.36 -6.49
C ASP A 107 -14.05 13.18 -5.19
N PHE A 108 -13.88 12.54 -4.03
CA PHE A 108 -13.92 13.20 -2.73
C PHE A 108 -12.86 14.30 -2.61
N LEU A 109 -11.60 14.02 -2.96
CA LEU A 109 -10.54 15.04 -2.96
C LEU A 109 -10.82 16.15 -3.98
N GLY A 110 -11.39 15.82 -5.13
CA GLY A 110 -11.81 16.78 -6.15
C GLY A 110 -12.88 17.76 -5.67
N ILE A 111 -13.64 17.41 -4.62
CA ILE A 111 -14.62 18.30 -3.98
C ILE A 111 -13.97 19.06 -2.82
N TRP A 112 -13.27 18.36 -1.93
CA TRP A 112 -12.95 18.87 -0.60
C TRP A 112 -11.51 19.35 -0.42
N ALA A 113 -10.55 18.88 -1.22
CA ALA A 113 -9.13 19.27 -1.11
C ALA A 113 -8.75 20.43 -2.04
N ARG A 114 -9.73 21.10 -2.66
CA ARG A 114 -9.53 22.26 -3.54
C ARG A 114 -9.63 23.60 -2.80
N PRO A 115 -8.89 24.65 -3.20
CA PRO A 115 -8.95 25.96 -2.55
C PRO A 115 -10.32 26.63 -2.60
N ASP A 116 -11.11 26.37 -3.64
CA ASP A 116 -12.43 26.93 -3.89
C ASP A 116 -13.57 25.96 -3.56
N ARG A 117 -13.35 25.07 -2.59
CA ARG A 117 -14.35 24.15 -2.06
C ARG A 117 -15.56 24.89 -1.48
N PRO A 118 -16.71 24.22 -1.33
CA PRO A 118 -17.82 24.77 -0.55
C PRO A 118 -17.41 25.05 0.90
N ALA A 119 -17.82 26.20 1.44
CA ALA A 119 -17.69 26.53 2.87
C ALA A 119 -18.82 25.85 3.68
N ASP A 120 -18.96 24.54 3.53
CA ASP A 120 -20.00 23.72 4.18
C ASP A 120 -19.34 22.62 5.02
N TRP A 121 -19.07 22.96 6.29
CA TRP A 121 -18.46 22.02 7.24
C TRP A 121 -19.35 20.81 7.51
N ALA A 122 -20.68 20.98 7.57
CA ALA A 122 -21.60 19.87 7.86
C ALA A 122 -21.56 18.81 6.75
N SER A 123 -21.53 19.24 5.49
CA SER A 123 -21.35 18.32 4.36
C SER A 123 -19.96 17.71 4.34
N PHE A 124 -18.91 18.50 4.63
CA PHE A 124 -17.54 17.97 4.75
C PHE A 124 -17.46 16.85 5.79
N ARG A 125 -18.03 17.05 6.99
CA ARG A 125 -18.07 16.05 8.07
C ARG A 125 -18.73 14.75 7.60
N ARG A 126 -19.92 14.85 7.02
CA ARG A 126 -20.71 13.69 6.56
C ARG A 126 -19.94 12.90 5.50
N ASP A 127 -19.44 13.59 4.48
CA ASP A 127 -18.78 12.95 3.35
C ASP A 127 -17.42 12.36 3.77
N THR A 128 -16.68 13.06 4.64
CA THR A 128 -15.43 12.57 5.22
C THR A 128 -15.66 11.33 6.06
N GLY A 129 -16.63 11.35 6.99
CA GLY A 129 -16.93 10.18 7.83
C GLY A 129 -17.30 8.94 7.00
N GLY A 130 -18.11 9.11 5.95
CA GLY A 130 -18.44 8.02 5.03
C GLY A 130 -17.22 7.48 4.26
N MET A 131 -16.29 8.36 3.85
CA MET A 131 -15.07 7.95 3.17
C MET A 131 -14.09 7.21 4.10
N LEU A 132 -13.91 7.71 5.33
CA LEU A 132 -13.00 7.11 6.32
C LEU A 132 -13.46 5.71 6.73
N GLU A 133 -14.77 5.51 6.90
CA GLU A 133 -15.33 4.18 7.17
C GLU A 133 -14.96 3.17 6.07
N ARG A 134 -15.12 3.57 4.80
CA ARG A 134 -14.77 2.71 3.66
C ARG A 134 -13.29 2.42 3.58
N LEU A 135 -12.44 3.40 3.91
CA LEU A 135 -10.99 3.20 3.94
C LEU A 135 -10.56 2.19 5.01
N ARG A 136 -11.15 2.25 6.21
CA ARG A 136 -10.89 1.27 7.28
C ARG A 136 -11.33 -0.14 6.90
N LEU A 137 -12.51 -0.26 6.29
CA LEU A 137 -13.00 -1.54 5.79
C LEU A 137 -12.05 -2.14 4.75
N ARG A 138 -11.45 -1.31 3.88
CA ARG A 138 -10.41 -1.75 2.94
C ARG A 138 -9.16 -2.25 3.69
N VAL A 139 -8.58 -1.45 4.59
CA VAL A 139 -7.39 -1.83 5.37
C VAL A 139 -7.60 -3.15 6.12
N MET A 140 -8.78 -3.33 6.72
CA MET A 140 -9.17 -4.57 7.40
C MET A 140 -9.22 -5.76 6.42
N LYS A 141 -9.86 -5.60 5.25
CA LYS A 141 -9.93 -6.64 4.21
C LYS A 141 -8.55 -6.97 3.64
N GLU A 142 -7.69 -5.98 3.45
CA GLU A 142 -6.32 -6.20 2.98
C GLU A 142 -5.52 -7.02 3.98
N THR A 143 -5.58 -6.64 5.26
CA THR A 143 -4.85 -7.36 6.32
C THR A 143 -5.37 -8.78 6.51
N SER A 144 -6.69 -8.98 6.56
CA SER A 144 -7.30 -10.27 6.91
C SER A 144 -7.44 -11.24 5.73
N LEU A 145 -7.58 -10.74 4.51
CA LEU A 145 -7.83 -11.55 3.32
C LEU A 145 -6.67 -11.46 2.33
N LEU A 146 -6.33 -10.24 1.88
CA LEU A 146 -5.35 -10.04 0.81
C LEU A 146 -3.95 -10.52 1.22
N TYR A 147 -3.48 -10.11 2.38
CA TYR A 147 -2.14 -10.48 2.85
C TYR A 147 -2.07 -11.93 3.29
N ALA A 148 -3.17 -12.49 3.82
CA ALA A 148 -3.25 -13.93 4.08
C ALA A 148 -3.10 -14.75 2.79
N MET A 149 -3.76 -14.34 1.70
CA MET A 149 -3.58 -14.94 0.38
C MET A 149 -2.14 -14.73 -0.14
N ALA A 150 -1.62 -13.51 -0.08
CA ALA A 150 -0.29 -13.20 -0.58
C ALA A 150 0.83 -13.94 0.19
N LEU A 151 0.67 -14.17 1.49
CA LEU A 151 1.55 -15.02 2.30
C LEU A 151 1.47 -16.49 1.88
N ARG A 152 0.25 -17.02 1.65
CA ARG A 152 0.03 -18.40 1.17
C ARG A 152 0.69 -18.65 -0.18
N GLU A 153 0.60 -17.69 -1.08
CA GLU A 153 1.22 -17.76 -2.43
C GLU A 153 2.71 -17.36 -2.42
N GLY A 154 3.28 -16.98 -1.27
CA GLY A 154 4.71 -16.63 -1.12
C GLY A 154 5.11 -15.28 -1.73
N LEU A 155 4.15 -14.41 -2.00
CA LEU A 155 4.36 -13.08 -2.60
C LEU A 155 4.89 -12.05 -1.61
N ILE A 156 4.53 -12.20 -0.33
CA ILE A 156 5.00 -11.37 0.78
C ILE A 156 5.77 -12.27 1.77
N ARG A 157 6.75 -11.72 2.47
CA ARG A 157 7.51 -12.43 3.51
C ARG A 157 7.28 -11.82 4.89
N LEU A 158 7.17 -12.68 5.91
CA LEU A 158 7.02 -12.28 7.32
C LEU A 158 8.30 -11.68 7.95
N ARG A 159 9.46 -11.80 7.30
CA ARG A 159 10.74 -11.29 7.80
C ARG A 159 11.61 -10.79 6.64
N PRO A 160 12.28 -9.63 6.79
CA PRO A 160 13.30 -9.22 5.84
C PRO A 160 14.46 -10.24 5.83
N PRO A 161 15.11 -10.48 4.68
CA PRO A 161 16.28 -11.34 4.65
C PRO A 161 17.33 -10.81 5.63
N PRO A 162 18.06 -11.69 6.35
CA PRO A 162 19.11 -11.25 7.25
C PRO A 162 20.10 -10.37 6.50
N ASP A 163 20.50 -9.26 7.12
CA ASP A 163 21.50 -8.36 6.54
C ASP A 163 22.79 -9.17 6.25
N PRO A 164 23.23 -9.28 4.99
CA PRO A 164 24.47 -9.98 4.66
C PRO A 164 25.70 -9.37 5.35
N ALA A 165 25.61 -8.16 5.91
CA ALA A 165 26.67 -7.52 6.69
C ALA A 165 26.70 -7.89 8.19
N ALA A 166 25.65 -8.51 8.74
CA ALA A 166 25.55 -8.81 10.17
C ALA A 166 26.25 -10.13 10.61
N GLY A 167 27.03 -10.75 9.71
CA GLY A 167 27.69 -12.04 9.93
C GLY A 167 29.20 -12.02 9.74
N ARG A 168 29.91 -11.06 10.35
CA ARG A 168 31.37 -11.09 10.50
C ARG A 168 31.79 -10.78 11.93
#